data_AF-I1IY05-F1
#
_entry.id   AF-I1IY05-F1
#
_cell.length_a   1.000
_cell.length_b   1.000
_cell.length_c   1.000
_cell.angle_alpha   90.00
_cell.angle_beta   90.00
_cell.angle_gamma   90.00
#
_symmetry.space_group_name_H-M   'P 1'
#
loop_
_entity.id
_entity.type
_entity.pdbx_description
1 polymer ?
#
loop_
_entity_poly.entity_id
_entity_poly.type
_entity_poly.pdbx_seq_one_letter_code
_entity_poly.pdbx_strand_id
1 'polypeptide(L)'
;MVSWPNNSIDPGSMQLDGIERPPPRPKVLDDPEFKGFGITEDVGCHHGLFARRTVSYEGTNIGRRFFACGAPEEQGGDCGFREWVDPEWPPIMKRSLAQLWGERIEKYRLIRLWSKRRTCV
;
A
#
# COMPACT_ATOMS: atom_id res chain seq x y z
N MET A 1 -22.12 21.88 28.74
CA MET A 1 -20.78 22.44 28.50
C MET A 1 -19.77 21.37 28.83
N VAL A 2 -19.07 20.85 27.82
CA VAL A 2 -17.96 19.90 28.03
C VAL A 2 -16.69 20.71 28.27
N SER A 3 -16.17 20.61 29.50
CA SER A 3 -14.93 21.27 29.90
C SER A 3 -13.76 20.36 29.52
N TRP A 4 -12.87 20.85 28.67
CA TRP A 4 -11.62 20.17 28.35
C TRP A 4 -10.54 20.61 29.34
N PRO A 5 -9.69 19.69 29.86
CA PRO A 5 -8.60 20.09 30.74
C PRO A 5 -7.56 20.89 29.96
N ASN A 6 -7.26 22.08 30.46
CA ASN A 6 -6.25 22.97 29.92
C ASN A 6 -4.86 22.44 30.28
N ASN A 7 -4.33 21.54 29.44
CA ASN A 7 -2.96 21.07 29.58
C ASN A 7 -2.05 22.00 28.79
N SER A 8 -1.56 23.05 29.45
CA SER A 8 -0.53 23.94 28.92
C SER A 8 0.75 23.14 28.75
N ILE A 9 0.95 22.56 27.56
CA ILE A 9 2.20 21.89 27.19
C ILE A 9 3.20 22.99 26.82
N ASP A 10 4.23 23.16 27.66
CA ASP A 10 5.39 23.98 27.34
C ASP A 10 6.02 23.47 26.03
N PRO A 11 6.26 24.33 25.02
CA PRO A 11 6.73 23.89 23.70
C PRO A 11 8.22 23.50 23.67
N GLY A 12 8.87 23.38 24.84
CA GLY A 12 10.34 23.26 24.97
C GLY A 12 10.90 21.90 25.38
N SER A 13 10.09 20.87 25.67
CA SER A 13 10.60 19.64 26.32
C SER A 13 10.16 18.30 25.73
N MET A 14 9.61 18.27 24.51
CA MET A 14 9.36 16.99 23.82
C MET A 14 10.66 16.43 23.26
N GLN A 15 11.37 15.64 24.07
CA GLN A 15 12.41 14.73 23.59
C GLN A 15 11.74 13.71 22.65
N LEU A 16 11.95 13.88 21.34
CA LEU A 16 11.39 13.02 20.28
C LEU A 16 12.21 11.73 20.08
N ASP A 17 12.77 11.18 21.14
CA ASP A 17 13.56 9.95 21.08
C ASP A 17 12.63 8.79 21.43
N GLY A 18 11.87 8.29 20.45
CA GLY A 18 11.09 7.05 20.65
C GLY A 18 9.90 6.77 19.74
N ILE A 19 9.53 7.66 18.81
CA ILE A 19 8.50 7.30 17.82
C ILE A 19 9.17 6.45 16.73
N GLU A 20 9.19 5.13 16.93
CA GLU A 20 9.52 4.19 15.85
C GLU A 20 8.67 4.54 14.64
N ARG A 21 9.34 4.75 13.50
CA ARG A 21 8.65 5.06 12.26
C ARG A 21 7.70 3.89 11.95
N PRO A 22 6.41 4.15 11.66
CA PRO A 22 5.50 3.08 11.31
C PRO A 22 6.07 2.30 10.12
N PRO A 23 5.88 0.97 10.08
CA PRO A 23 6.41 0.15 9.00
C PRO A 23 5.92 0.67 7.65
N PRO A 24 6.75 0.54 6.59
CA PRO A 24 6.35 0.98 5.27
C PRO A 24 5.07 0.26 4.86
N ARG A 25 4.11 1.00 4.32
CA ARG A 25 2.85 0.41 3.84
C ARG A 25 3.16 -0.67 2.80
N PRO A 26 2.60 -1.88 2.93
CA PRO A 26 2.77 -2.92 1.94
C PRO A 26 2.10 -2.50 0.64
N LYS A 27 2.68 -2.91 -0.50
CA LYS A 27 2.14 -2.63 -1.83
C LYS A 27 0.95 -3.53 -2.18
N VAL A 28 0.94 -4.71 -1.58
CA VAL A 28 -0.02 -5.79 -1.80
C VAL A 28 -0.32 -6.40 -0.44
N LEU A 29 -1.57 -6.77 -0.21
CA LEU A 29 -2.00 -7.49 0.98
C LEU A 29 -2.55 -8.85 0.55
N ASP A 30 -2.13 -9.93 1.20
CA ASP A 30 -2.72 -11.24 0.99
C ASP A 30 -4.10 -11.27 1.68
N ASP A 31 -5.12 -11.71 0.95
CA ASP A 31 -6.50 -11.80 1.44
C ASP A 31 -7.02 -13.23 1.18
N PRO A 32 -6.71 -14.19 2.07
CA PRO A 32 -7.10 -15.59 1.90
C PRO A 32 -8.60 -15.82 2.07
N GLU A 33 -9.31 -14.92 2.76
CA GLU A 33 -10.75 -15.01 3.01
C GLU A 33 -11.59 -14.55 1.82
N PHE A 34 -10.95 -13.93 0.82
CA PHE A 34 -11.59 -13.57 -0.43
C PHE A 34 -12.08 -14.81 -1.22
N LYS A 35 -13.29 -15.27 -0.89
CA LYS A 35 -14.10 -16.18 -1.70
C LYS A 35 -15.28 -15.38 -2.25
N GLY A 36 -15.01 -14.55 -3.26
CA GLY A 36 -16.06 -13.82 -3.96
C GLY A 36 -17.09 -14.75 -4.62
N PHE A 37 -18.32 -14.27 -4.81
CA PHE A 37 -19.33 -14.93 -5.64
C PHE A 37 -18.76 -15.10 -7.06
N GLY A 38 -18.51 -16.34 -7.49
CA GLY A 38 -18.04 -16.65 -8.86
C GLY A 38 -16.55 -16.98 -9.04
N ILE A 39 -15.78 -17.14 -7.96
CA ILE A 39 -14.36 -17.54 -8.06
C ILE A 39 -14.19 -18.89 -7.38
N THR A 40 -14.67 -19.93 -8.06
CA THR A 40 -14.55 -21.32 -7.60
C THR A 40 -13.34 -22.02 -8.18
N GLU A 41 -12.64 -21.39 -9.11
CA GLU A 41 -11.56 -22.01 -9.87
C GLU A 41 -10.20 -21.72 -9.24
N ASP A 42 -9.42 -22.78 -9.11
CA ASP A 42 -8.04 -22.71 -8.68
C ASP A 42 -7.18 -22.23 -9.86
N VAL A 43 -6.79 -20.96 -9.82
CA VAL A 43 -5.92 -20.34 -10.83
C VAL A 43 -4.47 -20.73 -10.56
N GLY A 44 -3.78 -21.25 -11.57
CA GLY A 44 -2.36 -21.60 -11.51
C GLY A 44 -1.47 -20.50 -12.10
N CYS A 45 -0.30 -20.26 -11.51
CA CYS A 45 0.72 -19.41 -12.13
C CYS A 45 1.58 -20.18 -13.16
N HIS A 46 2.57 -19.52 -13.78
CA HIS A 46 3.47 -20.16 -14.76
C HIS A 46 4.29 -21.34 -14.20
N HIS A 47 4.45 -21.44 -12.88
CA HIS A 47 5.10 -22.57 -12.22
C HIS A 47 4.16 -23.78 -12.02
N GLY A 48 2.88 -23.66 -12.38
CA GLY A 48 1.85 -24.66 -12.08
C GLY A 48 1.42 -24.68 -10.61
N LEU A 49 1.85 -23.69 -9.81
CA LEU A 49 1.46 -23.53 -8.41
C LEU A 49 0.16 -22.75 -8.29
N PHE A 50 -0.62 -23.02 -7.26
CA PHE A 50 -1.83 -22.27 -6.95
C PHE A 50 -1.50 -20.79 -6.69
N ALA A 51 -2.26 -19.91 -7.33
CA ALA A 51 -2.11 -18.49 -7.18
C ALA A 51 -2.66 -18.05 -5.82
N ARG A 52 -1.95 -17.13 -5.17
CA ARG A 52 -2.42 -16.48 -3.94
C ARG A 52 -3.43 -15.39 -4.29
N ARG A 53 -4.38 -15.19 -3.38
CA ARG A 53 -5.40 -14.15 -3.46
C ARG A 53 -4.88 -12.87 -2.81
N THR A 54 -4.91 -11.77 -3.55
CA THR A 54 -4.25 -10.54 -3.14
C THR A 54 -5.06 -9.30 -3.47
N VAL A 55 -4.83 -8.23 -2.69
CA VAL A 55 -5.42 -6.90 -2.88
C VAL A 55 -4.31 -5.89 -3.12
N SER A 56 -4.48 -5.05 -4.15
CA SER A 56 -3.52 -3.98 -4.42
C SER A 56 -3.73 -2.83 -3.44
N TYR A 57 -2.63 -2.33 -2.89
CA TYR A 57 -2.60 -1.14 -2.04
C TYR A 57 -1.86 0.03 -2.68
N GLU A 58 -1.52 -0.07 -3.98
CA GLU A 58 -0.69 0.90 -4.67
C GLU A 58 -1.36 1.48 -5.92
N GLY A 59 -1.17 2.78 -6.12
CA GLY A 59 -1.53 3.48 -7.35
C GLY A 59 -3.02 3.43 -7.69
N THR A 60 -3.31 3.55 -8.97
CA THR A 60 -4.68 3.59 -9.49
C THR A 60 -5.44 2.28 -9.32
N ASN A 61 -4.80 1.20 -8.86
CA ASN A 61 -5.44 -0.09 -8.65
C ASN A 61 -5.74 -0.39 -7.18
N ILE A 62 -5.53 0.58 -6.28
CA ILE A 62 -5.83 0.39 -4.85
C ILE A 62 -7.24 -0.20 -4.63
N GLY A 63 -7.31 -1.18 -3.73
CA GLY A 63 -8.53 -1.90 -3.36
C GLY A 63 -8.97 -2.98 -4.35
N ARG A 64 -8.34 -3.09 -5.53
CA ARG A 64 -8.68 -4.11 -6.52
C ARG A 64 -8.02 -5.44 -6.19
N ARG A 65 -8.76 -6.53 -6.40
CA ARG A 65 -8.34 -7.91 -6.15
C ARG A 65 -7.73 -8.54 -7.39
N PHE A 66 -6.67 -9.31 -7.18
CA PHE A 66 -5.97 -10.05 -8.21
C PHE A 66 -5.33 -11.33 -7.65
N PHE A 67 -5.10 -12.28 -8.54
CA PHE A 67 -4.28 -13.46 -8.27
C PHE A 67 -2.82 -13.17 -8.55
N ALA A 68 -1.95 -13.59 -7.63
CA ALA A 68 -0.49 -13.45 -7.77
C ALA A 68 0.20 -14.79 -7.61
N CYS A 69 1.46 -14.89 -8.06
CA CYS A 69 2.27 -16.07 -7.82
C CYS A 69 2.38 -16.34 -6.30
N GLY A 70 2.06 -17.57 -5.89
CA GLY A 70 2.22 -18.06 -4.51
C GLY A 70 3.55 -18.77 -4.25
N ALA A 71 4.48 -18.74 -5.21
CA ALA A 71 5.78 -19.40 -5.06
C ALA A 71 6.59 -18.77 -3.90
N PRO A 72 7.17 -19.57 -3.01
CA PRO A 72 8.13 -19.08 -2.03
C PRO A 72 9.41 -18.60 -2.71
N GLU A 73 10.16 -17.73 -2.04
CA GLU A 73 11.40 -17.15 -2.57
C GLU A 73 12.43 -18.22 -2.98
N GLU A 74 12.47 -19.33 -2.23
CA GLU A 74 13.32 -20.49 -2.49
C GLU A 74 13.05 -21.19 -3.85
N GLN A 75 11.86 -21.04 -4.42
CA GLN A 75 11.45 -21.65 -5.68
C GLN A 75 11.58 -20.69 -6.88
N GLY A 76 12.43 -19.66 -6.77
CA GLY A 76 12.66 -18.67 -7.83
C GLY A 76 11.81 -17.41 -7.70
N GLY A 77 11.06 -17.27 -6.60
CA GLY A 77 10.29 -16.07 -6.29
C GLY A 77 9.06 -15.84 -7.18
N ASP A 78 8.56 -14.61 -7.14
CA ASP A 78 7.37 -14.21 -7.89
C ASP A 78 7.64 -14.19 -9.40
N CYS A 79 7.00 -15.10 -10.17
CA CYS A 79 7.12 -15.13 -11.64
C CYS A 79 6.45 -13.97 -12.35
N GLY A 80 5.87 -13.01 -11.62
CA GLY A 80 5.18 -11.87 -12.19
C GLY A 80 3.77 -12.19 -12.67
N PHE A 81 3.25 -13.40 -12.41
CA PHE A 81 1.86 -13.73 -12.70
C PHE A 81 0.90 -12.79 -11.96
N ARG A 82 -0.01 -12.16 -12.71
CA ARG A 82 -1.01 -11.21 -12.22
C ARG A 82 -2.30 -11.35 -13.04
N GLU A 83 -3.38 -11.75 -12.39
CA GLU A 83 -4.70 -11.82 -13.03
C GLU A 83 -5.73 -11.06 -12.20
N TRP A 84 -6.32 -10.01 -12.78
CA TRP A 84 -7.27 -9.15 -12.09
C TRP A 84 -8.65 -9.77 -12.05
N VAL A 85 -9.20 -9.88 -10.84
CA VAL A 85 -10.56 -10.35 -10.64
C VAL A 85 -11.55 -9.20 -10.76
N ASP A 86 -11.23 -8.07 -10.11
CA ASP A 86 -12.11 -6.92 -10.16
C ASP A 86 -11.93 -6.16 -11.48
N PRO A 87 -13.02 -5.67 -12.09
CA PRO A 87 -12.94 -4.83 -13.26
C PRO A 87 -12.12 -3.58 -12.97
N GLU A 88 -11.66 -2.94 -14.03
CA GLU A 88 -10.98 -1.67 -13.89
C GLU A 88 -11.91 -0.61 -13.31
N TRP A 89 -11.35 0.28 -12.49
CA TRP A 89 -12.11 1.43 -12.03
C TRP A 89 -12.60 2.29 -13.20
N PRO A 90 -13.79 2.91 -13.09
CA PRO A 90 -14.26 3.88 -14.06
C PRO A 90 -13.24 5.01 -14.28
N PRO A 91 -13.21 5.64 -15.47
CA PRO A 91 -12.21 6.65 -15.80
C PRO A 91 -12.12 7.80 -14.79
N ILE A 92 -13.26 8.25 -14.24
CA ILE A 92 -13.30 9.30 -13.22
C ILE A 92 -12.52 8.86 -11.97
N MET A 93 -12.79 7.65 -11.48
CA MET A 93 -12.11 7.12 -10.30
C MET A 93 -10.62 6.87 -10.56
N LYS A 94 -10.23 6.35 -11.72
CA LYS A 94 -8.80 6.24 -12.09
C LYS A 94 -8.09 7.59 -12.05
N ARG A 95 -8.70 8.65 -12.57
CA ARG A 95 -8.13 10.01 -12.55
C ARG A 95 -8.00 10.56 -11.12
N SER A 96 -9.04 10.42 -10.30
CA SER A 96 -9.01 10.83 -8.90
C SER A 96 -7.92 10.08 -8.12
N LEU A 97 -7.82 8.76 -8.30
CA LEU A 97 -6.76 7.96 -7.70
C LEU A 97 -5.38 8.41 -8.19
N ALA A 98 -5.20 8.61 -9.50
CA ALA A 98 -3.93 9.07 -10.05
C ALA A 98 -3.49 10.43 -9.46
N GLN A 99 -4.42 11.37 -9.24
CA GLN A 99 -4.13 12.64 -8.57
C GLN A 99 -3.72 12.43 -7.11
N LEU A 100 -4.49 11.67 -6.34
CA LEU A 100 -4.17 11.36 -4.93
C LEU A 100 -2.81 10.68 -4.77
N TRP A 101 -2.47 9.77 -5.69
CA TRP A 101 -1.19 9.08 -5.71
C TRP A 101 -0.04 9.96 -6.21
N GLY A 102 -0.28 10.82 -7.20
CA GLY A 102 0.67 11.82 -7.70
C GLY A 102 1.01 12.87 -6.66
N GLU A 103 0.01 13.42 -5.98
CA GLU A 103 0.17 14.34 -4.84
C GLU A 103 0.96 13.67 -3.70
N ARG A 104 0.68 12.40 -3.44
CA ARG A 104 1.44 11.61 -2.46
C ARG A 104 2.92 11.52 -2.87
N ILE A 105 3.23 11.18 -4.12
CA ILE A 105 4.61 11.10 -4.63
C ILE A 105 5.31 12.48 -4.57
N GLU A 106 4.64 13.55 -4.97
CA GLU A 106 5.21 14.89 -4.98
C GLU A 106 5.51 15.39 -3.56
N LYS A 107 4.59 15.17 -2.61
CA LYS A 107 4.85 15.45 -1.19
C LYS A 107 6.07 14.70 -0.66
N TYR A 108 6.25 13.42 -1.00
CA TYR A 108 7.43 12.65 -0.60
C TYR A 108 8.73 13.07 -1.33
N ARG A 109 8.65 13.51 -2.60
CA ARG A 109 9.79 14.08 -3.34
C ARG A 109 10.24 15.40 -2.71
N LEU A 110 9.31 16.32 -2.45
CA LEU A 110 9.60 17.60 -1.82
C LEU A 110 10.20 17.42 -0.42
N ILE A 111 9.67 16.49 0.39
CA ILE A 111 10.24 16.16 1.71
C ILE A 111 11.66 15.59 1.60
N ARG A 112 11.95 14.69 0.64
CA ARG A 112 13.31 14.17 0.42
C ARG A 112 14.28 15.26 -0.07
N LEU A 113 13.82 16.17 -0.93
CA LEU A 113 14.63 17.29 -1.42
C LEU A 113 14.92 18.33 -0.33
N TRP A 114 13.96 18.60 0.56
CA TRP A 114 14.16 19.45 1.74
C TRP A 114 15.04 18.78 2.81
N SER A 115 14.92 17.46 2.99
CA SER A 115 15.77 16.70 3.92
C SER A 115 17.23 16.66 3.47
N LYS A 116 17.51 16.55 2.16
CA LYS A 116 18.88 16.59 1.61
C LYS A 116 19.52 17.98 1.68
N ARG A 117 18.74 19.06 1.62
CA ARG A 117 19.26 20.43 1.74
C ARG A 117 19.62 20.85 3.17
N ARG A 118 19.12 20.15 4.20
CA ARG A 118 19.40 20.46 5.61
C ARG A 118 20.56 19.66 6.24
N THR A 119 21.09 18.64 5.55
CA THR A 119 22.23 17.83 6.04
C THR A 119 23.57 18.20 5.40
N CYS A 120 23.62 19.32 4.68
CA CYS A 120 24.87 19.94 4.23
C CYS A 120 25.11 21.20 5.08
N VAL A 121 25.68 21.00 6.26
CA VAL A 121 26.44 22.00 7.02
C VAL A 121 27.77 21.36 7.36
#